data_AF-O09254-F1
#
_entry.id   AF-O09254-F1
#
_cell.length_a   1.000
_cell.length_b   1.000
_cell.length_c   1.000
_cell.angle_alpha   90.00
_cell.angle_beta   90.00
_cell.angle_gamma   90.00
#
_symmetry.space_group_name_H-M   'P 1'
#
loop_
_entity.id
_entity.type
_entity.pdbx_description
1 polymer ?
#
loop_
_entity_poly.entity_id
_entity_poly.type
_entity_poly.pdbx_seq_one_letter_code
_entity_poly.pdbx_strand_id
1 'polypeptide(L)'
;MLQSTGLINSDSSAAKQAKPCGGSSAHKSPGASGCSSSNTQAIAPDIQERIAKHPCYSEDAHHHYARLHVAVAPACNIQCNYCNRKYDCANESRPGVVSEVLTPEEAAHKALVIAGKIPQMTVLGIAGPGDPLANPEQTFRTFELVAEKAPDIKLCLSSNGLMLPDYIDRIKELKIDHVTLTINMIDPEIGEKIYPWVRFNRKRYKGLEGVKILHERQMESLDALREANILCKVNSVMIPGINDHHLAEVNELIRSKGAFLHNLMPLISAPEHGTHFGLTGQRGPTPKELKTVQDSCSGNMKMMRHCRQCRADAVGLLGEDRSQEFTKDKFLEMTPEYDLAKRQEVHEDIEKFTAEVKAAKAQVAASKKASGTKILVAVATKGNRLVNQHFGHAKEFQIFEVDGVEVKFVAHRKVDHYCQSGYGEEASLEHIIKAIGDCKGVLASKIGSCPQTELRKAGIEPFEAYDVIDKVALDFYEQYVQSTPLGRSVLMSQAVVTCAPTVKGKDQSSTFNSSLSITQDNNPSHCYSCVDDYPIPPCTGFSKDYSCLPNVDNHQQN
;
A
#
# COMPACT_ATOMS: atom_id res chain seq x y z
N MET A 1 -68.63 5.33 16.91
CA MET A 1 -69.73 6.24 17.32
C MET A 1 -69.46 7.57 16.68
N LEU A 2 -70.47 8.11 16.01
CA LEU A 2 -70.45 9.29 15.15
C LEU A 2 -70.36 10.61 15.93
N GLN A 3 -70.07 11.66 15.14
CA GLN A 3 -70.41 13.09 15.29
C GLN A 3 -69.29 14.01 15.78
N SER A 4 -69.05 15.20 15.23
CA SER A 4 -69.26 15.83 13.91
C SER A 4 -68.93 17.31 14.10
N THR A 5 -68.35 17.95 13.06
CA THR A 5 -68.42 19.37 12.63
C THR A 5 -67.05 19.75 12.06
N GLY A 6 -66.86 20.21 10.82
CA GLY A 6 -67.76 20.67 9.77
C GLY A 6 -67.34 22.08 9.31
N LEU A 7 -67.32 22.31 7.97
CA LEU A 7 -67.04 23.55 7.19
C LEU A 7 -65.54 23.73 6.82
N ILE A 8 -65.03 23.55 5.60
CA ILE A 8 -65.40 23.74 4.17
C ILE A 8 -65.59 25.20 3.70
N ASN A 9 -64.67 25.63 2.82
CA ASN A 9 -64.82 26.36 1.53
C ASN A 9 -63.37 26.67 1.03
N SER A 10 -62.81 26.17 -0.08
CA SER A 10 -63.14 26.13 -1.53
C SER A 10 -63.01 27.47 -2.27
N ASP A 11 -62.29 27.39 -3.40
CA ASP A 11 -62.20 28.32 -4.55
C ASP A 11 -61.28 29.55 -4.41
N SER A 12 -60.46 29.98 -5.38
CA SER A 12 -60.28 29.63 -6.80
C SER A 12 -58.99 30.29 -7.36
N SER A 13 -58.45 29.65 -8.41
CA SER A 13 -57.63 30.16 -9.54
C SER A 13 -57.30 31.66 -9.68
N ALA A 14 -56.05 31.98 -10.04
CA ALA A 14 -55.70 32.61 -11.34
C ALA A 14 -54.19 32.94 -11.44
N ALA A 15 -53.61 32.56 -12.57
CA ALA A 15 -52.26 32.90 -13.02
C ALA A 15 -52.08 34.41 -13.28
N LYS A 16 -50.83 34.90 -13.20
CA LYS A 16 -50.36 36.05 -14.00
C LYS A 16 -48.86 35.94 -14.34
N GLN A 17 -48.61 36.21 -15.61
CA GLN A 17 -47.38 36.06 -16.37
C GLN A 17 -46.36 37.19 -16.15
N ALA A 18 -45.12 36.89 -16.53
CA ALA A 18 -43.95 37.75 -16.71
C ALA A 18 -44.13 38.86 -17.76
N LYS A 19 -43.28 39.92 -17.69
CA LYS A 19 -42.54 40.57 -18.82
C LYS A 19 -41.69 41.80 -18.37
N PRO A 20 -40.81 42.41 -19.21
CA PRO A 20 -39.35 42.21 -19.20
C PRO A 20 -38.57 43.55 -19.15
N CYS A 21 -37.23 43.52 -19.34
CA CYS A 21 -36.50 44.56 -20.11
C CYS A 21 -35.06 44.11 -20.40
N GLY A 22 -34.68 44.13 -21.68
CA GLY A 22 -33.32 43.88 -22.17
C GLY A 22 -32.52 45.17 -22.35
N GLY A 23 -31.23 45.02 -22.66
CA GLY A 23 -30.35 46.14 -23.00
C GLY A 23 -28.88 45.75 -23.07
N SER A 24 -28.46 45.31 -24.24
CA SER A 24 -27.13 44.93 -24.72
C SER A 24 -26.00 45.94 -24.49
N SER A 25 -24.76 45.45 -24.32
CA SER A 25 -23.51 46.07 -24.79
C SER A 25 -22.36 45.06 -24.83
N ALA A 26 -21.66 45.01 -25.96
CA ALA A 26 -20.57 44.11 -26.29
C ALA A 26 -19.25 44.47 -25.57
N HIS A 27 -18.37 43.47 -25.33
CA HIS A 27 -16.98 43.49 -25.81
C HIS A 27 -16.16 42.23 -25.43
N LYS A 28 -15.58 41.62 -26.48
CA LYS A 28 -14.24 41.03 -26.61
C LYS A 28 -13.82 39.87 -25.69
N SER A 29 -13.73 38.69 -26.31
CA SER A 29 -12.82 37.59 -25.93
C SER A 29 -11.35 38.04 -25.95
N PRO A 30 -10.54 37.50 -25.04
CA PRO A 30 -9.22 36.99 -25.40
C PRO A 30 -9.08 35.51 -25.03
N GLY A 31 -8.30 34.79 -25.83
CA GLY A 31 -8.18 33.34 -25.79
C GLY A 31 -7.69 32.79 -24.45
N ALA A 32 -8.29 31.66 -24.05
CA ALA A 32 -7.79 30.84 -22.97
C ALA A 32 -6.74 29.89 -23.54
N SER A 33 -5.49 30.36 -23.47
CA SER A 33 -4.27 29.56 -23.46
C SER A 33 -4.41 28.38 -22.50
N GLY A 34 -4.00 27.20 -22.93
CA GLY A 34 -4.03 25.98 -22.14
C GLY A 34 -3.35 26.16 -20.78
N CYS A 35 -4.05 25.78 -19.72
CA CYS A 35 -3.50 25.66 -18.39
C CYS A 35 -3.55 24.18 -17.98
N SER A 36 -2.48 23.46 -18.29
CA SER A 36 -2.15 22.21 -17.64
C SER A 36 -1.49 22.54 -16.30
N SER A 37 -2.27 22.53 -15.22
CA SER A 37 -1.74 22.56 -13.86
C SER A 37 -2.32 21.38 -13.09
N SER A 38 -1.45 20.42 -12.80
CA SER A 38 -1.65 19.30 -11.87
C SER A 38 -2.19 19.83 -10.54
N ASN A 39 -3.47 19.57 -10.30
CA ASN A 39 -4.21 20.09 -9.16
C ASN A 39 -4.06 19.13 -7.97
N THR A 40 -2.89 19.11 -7.34
CA THR A 40 -2.73 18.42 -6.04
C THR A 40 -3.38 19.30 -4.99
N GLN A 41 -4.66 19.07 -4.67
CA GLN A 41 -5.38 19.84 -3.65
C GLN A 41 -4.60 19.80 -2.33
N ALA A 42 -4.28 20.97 -1.78
CA ALA A 42 -3.66 21.09 -0.47
C ALA A 42 -4.62 20.53 0.60
N ILE A 43 -4.13 19.58 1.40
CA ILE A 43 -4.90 18.96 2.49
C ILE A 43 -5.08 20.01 3.59
N ALA A 44 -6.31 20.15 4.10
CA ALA A 44 -6.60 21.06 5.21
C ALA A 44 -5.81 20.67 6.47
N PRO A 45 -5.32 21.65 7.28
CA PRO A 45 -4.45 21.36 8.42
C PRO A 45 -5.05 20.40 9.47
N ASP A 46 -6.35 20.48 9.70
CA ASP A 46 -7.10 19.61 10.62
C ASP A 46 -7.12 18.15 10.14
N ILE A 47 -7.34 17.93 8.85
CA ILE A 47 -7.28 16.60 8.25
C ILE A 47 -5.85 16.04 8.31
N GLN A 48 -4.85 16.89 8.08
CA GLN A 48 -3.44 16.50 8.13
C GLN A 48 -3.05 15.97 9.51
N GLU A 49 -3.51 16.59 10.59
CA GLU A 49 -3.26 16.14 11.98
C GLU A 49 -3.90 14.77 12.26
N ARG A 50 -5.13 14.56 11.80
CA ARG A 50 -5.87 13.30 11.98
C ARG A 50 -5.14 12.12 11.32
N ILE A 51 -4.61 12.33 10.12
CA ILE A 51 -3.93 11.28 9.34
C ILE A 51 -2.43 11.13 9.65
N ALA A 52 -1.78 12.13 10.26
CA ALA A 52 -0.32 12.16 10.44
C ALA A 52 0.25 10.94 11.16
N LYS A 53 -0.51 10.39 12.13
CA LYS A 53 -0.14 9.21 12.93
C LYS A 53 -0.82 7.93 12.48
N HIS A 54 -1.61 7.96 11.40
CA HIS A 54 -2.39 6.81 10.95
C HIS A 54 -1.66 6.05 9.83
N PRO A 55 -1.20 4.80 10.07
CA PRO A 55 -0.36 4.07 9.12
C PRO A 55 -1.01 3.81 7.75
N CYS A 56 -2.34 3.68 7.70
CA CYS A 56 -3.06 3.50 6.43
C CYS A 56 -3.38 4.79 5.64
N TYR A 57 -3.41 5.97 6.27
CA TYR A 57 -3.83 7.23 5.62
C TYR A 57 -2.67 8.15 5.26
N SER A 58 -1.51 7.95 5.91
CA SER A 58 -0.26 8.66 5.64
C SER A 58 0.81 7.67 5.20
N GLU A 59 1.50 8.01 4.11
CA GLU A 59 2.60 7.20 3.58
C GLU A 59 3.84 7.31 4.46
N ASP A 60 4.12 8.44 5.12
CA ASP A 60 5.26 8.49 6.03
C ASP A 60 4.97 7.78 7.36
N ALA A 61 3.71 7.83 7.82
CA ALA A 61 3.32 7.28 9.12
C ALA A 61 3.55 5.76 9.25
N HIS A 62 3.45 5.02 8.14
CA HIS A 62 3.50 3.56 8.18
C HIS A 62 4.89 3.00 8.53
N HIS A 63 5.93 3.82 8.42
CA HIS A 63 7.29 3.47 8.81
C HIS A 63 7.55 3.64 10.32
N HIS A 64 6.74 4.43 11.02
CA HIS A 64 7.01 4.81 12.41
C HIS A 64 5.91 4.42 13.39
N TYR A 65 4.67 4.32 12.91
CA TYR A 65 3.51 4.05 13.75
C TYR A 65 2.93 2.67 13.47
N ALA A 66 2.68 1.93 14.54
CA ALA A 66 2.11 0.60 14.50
C ALA A 66 0.59 0.64 14.58
N ARG A 67 -0.03 -0.46 14.15
CA ARG A 67 -1.48 -0.68 14.26
C ARG A 67 -1.75 -2.05 14.88
N LEU A 68 -2.94 -2.19 15.42
CA LEU A 68 -3.48 -3.45 15.90
C LEU A 68 -4.84 -3.68 15.24
N HIS A 69 -5.06 -4.87 14.70
CA HIS A 69 -6.41 -5.35 14.41
C HIS A 69 -6.86 -6.39 15.44
N VAL A 70 -8.13 -6.33 15.83
CA VAL A 70 -8.73 -7.33 16.72
C VAL A 70 -9.91 -8.03 16.05
N ALA A 71 -9.87 -9.36 16.05
CA ALA A 71 -10.81 -10.23 15.35
C ALA A 71 -12.05 -10.52 16.20
N VAL A 72 -12.96 -9.56 16.32
CA VAL A 72 -14.18 -9.68 17.17
C VAL A 72 -15.47 -9.83 16.37
N ALA A 73 -15.41 -9.78 15.04
CA ALA A 73 -16.58 -9.67 14.19
C ALA A 73 -16.72 -10.87 13.23
N PRO A 74 -17.10 -12.08 13.69
CA PRO A 74 -17.10 -13.29 12.86
C PRO A 74 -18.22 -13.35 11.80
N ALA A 75 -19.38 -12.75 12.05
CA ALA A 75 -20.50 -12.81 11.11
C ALA A 75 -20.32 -11.82 9.94
N CYS A 76 -20.88 -12.14 8.78
CA CYS A 76 -20.98 -11.21 7.65
C CYS A 76 -22.37 -11.27 7.03
N ASN A 77 -22.89 -10.11 6.61
CA ASN A 77 -24.22 -9.88 6.07
C ASN A 77 -24.27 -9.86 4.53
N ILE A 78 -23.14 -10.00 3.84
CA ILE A 78 -23.07 -10.20 2.38
C ILE A 78 -22.22 -11.42 2.03
N GLN A 79 -22.26 -11.86 0.78
CA GLN A 79 -21.28 -12.77 0.21
C GLN A 79 -20.65 -12.14 -1.01
N CYS A 80 -19.32 -12.15 -1.07
CA CYS A 80 -18.55 -11.78 -2.26
C CYS A 80 -18.05 -13.05 -2.96
N ASN A 81 -17.98 -13.04 -4.29
CA ASN A 81 -17.45 -14.17 -5.07
C ASN A 81 -15.94 -14.39 -4.89
N TYR A 82 -15.22 -13.39 -4.41
CA TYR A 82 -13.80 -13.47 -4.05
C TYR A 82 -13.56 -13.76 -2.56
N CYS A 83 -14.61 -14.09 -1.79
CA CYS A 83 -14.51 -14.36 -0.36
C CYS A 83 -14.87 -15.82 -0.04
N ASN A 84 -14.18 -16.40 0.94
CA ASN A 84 -14.51 -17.69 1.53
C ASN A 84 -14.63 -17.52 3.04
N ARG A 85 -15.80 -17.82 3.60
CA ARG A 85 -16.17 -17.57 5.01
C ARG A 85 -15.37 -18.38 6.03
N LYS A 86 -14.56 -19.35 5.57
CA LYS A 86 -13.61 -20.07 6.43
C LYS A 86 -12.41 -19.19 6.83
N TYR A 87 -12.18 -18.09 6.11
CA TYR A 87 -11.06 -17.19 6.27
C TYR A 87 -11.54 -15.78 6.63
N ASP A 88 -10.61 -14.95 7.07
CA ASP A 88 -10.80 -13.52 7.30
C ASP A 88 -11.31 -12.81 6.05
N CYS A 89 -12.00 -11.69 6.28
CA CYS A 89 -12.63 -10.89 5.25
C CYS A 89 -11.61 -10.44 4.20
N ALA A 90 -11.80 -10.89 2.96
CA ALA A 90 -10.92 -10.59 1.83
C ALA A 90 -10.89 -9.08 1.44
N ASN A 91 -11.80 -8.27 2.00
CA ASN A 91 -11.85 -6.83 1.76
C ASN A 91 -10.77 -6.04 2.52
N GLU A 92 -10.28 -6.57 3.64
CA GLU A 92 -9.23 -5.92 4.44
C GLU A 92 -8.01 -6.82 4.62
N SER A 93 -8.22 -8.13 4.56
CA SER A 93 -7.19 -9.14 4.75
C SER A 93 -6.88 -9.91 3.49
N ARG A 94 -5.66 -10.42 3.41
CA ARG A 94 -5.28 -11.38 2.39
C ARG A 94 -6.17 -12.64 2.49
N PRO A 95 -6.67 -13.19 1.36
CA PRO A 95 -7.41 -14.44 1.37
C PRO A 95 -6.61 -15.60 1.97
N GLY A 96 -7.30 -16.55 2.60
CA GLY A 96 -6.67 -17.76 3.17
C GLY A 96 -6.15 -17.59 4.60
N VAL A 97 -6.26 -16.40 5.18
CA VAL A 97 -5.86 -16.13 6.58
C VAL A 97 -6.99 -16.50 7.52
N VAL A 98 -6.69 -17.14 8.64
CA VAL A 98 -7.64 -17.36 9.73
C VAL A 98 -7.14 -16.65 10.97
N SER A 99 -7.98 -15.77 11.54
CA SER A 99 -7.76 -15.17 12.85
C SER A 99 -8.53 -15.92 13.94
N GLU A 100 -7.95 -15.99 15.13
CA GLU A 100 -8.64 -16.47 16.33
C GLU A 100 -9.69 -15.42 16.76
N VAL A 101 -10.95 -15.83 16.85
CA VAL A 101 -12.04 -14.93 17.26
C VAL A 101 -11.91 -14.63 18.76
N LEU A 102 -11.94 -13.34 19.09
CA LEU A 102 -11.84 -12.83 20.46
C LEU A 102 -13.19 -12.34 20.97
N THR A 103 -13.40 -12.45 22.28
CA THR A 103 -14.47 -11.68 22.94
C THR A 103 -14.08 -10.21 23.05
N PRO A 104 -15.04 -9.29 23.27
CA PRO A 104 -14.72 -7.88 23.45
C PRO A 104 -13.73 -7.60 24.58
N GLU A 105 -13.86 -8.31 25.69
CA GLU A 105 -12.98 -8.20 26.87
C GLU A 105 -11.57 -8.72 26.56
N GLU A 106 -11.45 -9.86 25.86
CA GLU A 106 -10.16 -10.40 25.41
C GLU A 106 -9.46 -9.44 24.43
N ALA A 107 -10.21 -8.86 23.49
CA ALA A 107 -9.69 -7.91 22.53
C ALA A 107 -9.20 -6.61 23.20
N ALA A 108 -9.94 -6.09 24.17
CA ALA A 108 -9.53 -4.94 24.96
C ALA A 108 -8.28 -5.24 25.80
N HIS A 109 -8.20 -6.44 26.39
CA HIS A 109 -7.01 -6.89 27.10
C HIS A 109 -5.78 -6.95 26.18
N LYS A 110 -5.93 -7.58 25.00
CA LYS A 110 -4.90 -7.65 23.97
C LYS A 110 -4.41 -6.26 23.57
N ALA A 111 -5.33 -5.31 23.38
CA ALA A 111 -5.00 -3.95 23.01
C ALA A 111 -4.11 -3.27 24.03
N LEU A 112 -4.39 -3.42 25.32
CA LEU A 112 -3.61 -2.80 26.39
C LEU A 112 -2.23 -3.45 26.56
N VAL A 113 -2.14 -4.78 26.48
CA VAL A 113 -0.86 -5.51 26.50
C VAL A 113 0.04 -5.04 25.36
N ILE A 114 -0.50 -4.97 24.14
CA ILE A 114 0.27 -4.55 22.97
C ILE A 114 0.62 -3.07 23.04
N ALA A 115 -0.29 -2.21 23.50
CA ALA A 115 -0.02 -0.78 23.68
C ALA A 115 1.15 -0.51 24.63
N GLY A 116 1.32 -1.34 25.66
CA GLY A 116 2.47 -1.28 26.58
C GLY A 116 3.78 -1.78 25.95
N LYS A 117 3.74 -2.92 25.24
CA LYS A 117 4.94 -3.52 24.61
C LYS A 117 5.37 -2.84 23.31
N ILE A 118 4.44 -2.20 22.61
CA ILE A 118 4.66 -1.48 21.36
C ILE A 118 4.12 -0.05 21.54
N PRO A 119 4.91 0.83 22.18
CA PRO A 119 4.47 2.21 22.44
C PRO A 119 4.11 2.98 21.16
N GLN A 120 4.72 2.62 20.03
CA GLN A 120 4.47 3.17 18.69
C GLN A 120 3.07 2.89 18.13
N MET A 121 2.28 2.01 18.77
CA MET A 121 0.96 1.62 18.29
C MET A 121 -0.04 2.76 18.47
N THR A 122 -0.49 3.38 17.39
CA THR A 122 -1.41 4.54 17.44
C THR A 122 -2.83 4.23 17.04
N VAL A 123 -3.07 3.10 16.36
CA VAL A 123 -4.37 2.76 15.78
C VAL A 123 -4.81 1.37 16.21
N LEU A 124 -6.05 1.26 16.67
CA LEU A 124 -6.76 0.00 16.81
C LEU A 124 -7.89 -0.08 15.78
N GLY A 125 -7.87 -1.12 14.97
CA GLY A 125 -8.85 -1.41 13.93
C GLY A 125 -9.70 -2.64 14.21
N ILE A 126 -10.98 -2.61 13.86
CA ILE A 126 -11.80 -3.82 13.74
C ILE A 126 -12.13 -4.01 12.26
N ALA A 127 -11.65 -5.13 11.70
CA ALA A 127 -11.68 -5.38 10.25
C ALA A 127 -12.23 -6.76 9.85
N GLY A 128 -12.59 -7.63 10.82
CA GLY A 128 -13.08 -8.97 10.53
C GLY A 128 -13.12 -9.89 11.76
N PRO A 129 -13.24 -11.22 11.56
CA PRO A 129 -13.12 -11.97 10.29
C PRO A 129 -14.25 -11.80 9.26
N GLY A 130 -15.41 -11.30 9.66
CA GLY A 130 -16.58 -10.98 8.83
C GLY A 130 -16.74 -9.48 8.58
N ASP A 131 -17.96 -8.96 8.73
CA ASP A 131 -18.23 -7.52 8.67
C ASP A 131 -18.48 -6.98 10.10
N PRO A 132 -17.69 -6.01 10.58
CA PRO A 132 -17.85 -5.43 11.92
C PRO A 132 -19.27 -4.95 12.23
N LEU A 133 -19.95 -4.32 11.28
CA LEU A 133 -21.30 -3.81 11.47
C LEU A 133 -22.40 -4.87 11.31
N ALA A 134 -22.05 -6.08 10.89
CA ALA A 134 -22.88 -7.27 11.07
C ALA A 134 -22.76 -7.87 12.49
N ASN A 135 -21.80 -7.40 13.29
CA ASN A 135 -21.53 -7.79 14.69
C ASN A 135 -21.47 -6.52 15.58
N PRO A 136 -22.52 -5.67 15.58
CA PRO A 136 -22.46 -4.35 16.18
C PRO A 136 -22.22 -4.41 17.69
N GLU A 137 -22.84 -5.35 18.39
CA GLU A 137 -22.68 -5.53 19.84
C GLU A 137 -21.23 -5.78 20.23
N GLN A 138 -20.57 -6.76 19.58
CA GLN A 138 -19.18 -7.09 19.86
C GLN A 138 -18.24 -5.95 19.47
N THR A 139 -18.46 -5.38 18.28
CA THR A 139 -17.62 -4.31 17.72
C THR A 139 -17.63 -3.07 18.61
N PHE A 140 -18.81 -2.55 18.96
CA PHE A 140 -18.91 -1.34 19.77
C PHE A 140 -18.48 -1.58 21.22
N ARG A 141 -18.79 -2.75 21.80
CA ARG A 141 -18.32 -3.10 23.14
C ARG A 141 -16.79 -3.10 23.23
N THR A 142 -16.10 -3.64 22.22
CA THR A 142 -14.63 -3.61 22.17
C THR A 142 -14.11 -2.17 22.12
N PHE A 143 -14.70 -1.32 21.28
CA PHE A 143 -14.28 0.08 21.18
C PHE A 143 -14.53 0.86 22.48
N GLU A 144 -15.66 0.66 23.15
CA GLU A 144 -15.95 1.27 24.45
C GLU A 144 -14.87 0.92 25.48
N LEU A 145 -14.54 -0.37 25.61
CA LEU A 145 -13.55 -0.86 26.57
C LEU A 145 -12.13 -0.31 26.30
N VAL A 146 -11.77 -0.14 25.03
CA VAL A 146 -10.47 0.42 24.64
C VAL A 146 -10.46 1.93 24.86
N ALA A 147 -11.52 2.65 24.44
CA ALA A 147 -11.60 4.10 24.58
C ALA A 147 -11.56 4.55 26.05
N GLU A 148 -12.14 3.76 26.97
CA GLU A 148 -12.08 4.02 28.41
C GLU A 148 -10.66 3.91 28.98
N LYS A 149 -9.88 2.92 28.53
CA LYS A 149 -8.60 2.55 29.15
C LYS A 149 -7.37 3.10 28.42
N ALA A 150 -7.49 3.38 27.13
CA ALA A 150 -6.40 3.84 26.28
C ALA A 150 -6.88 4.94 25.31
N PRO A 151 -7.14 6.16 25.82
CA PRO A 151 -7.77 7.24 25.06
C PRO A 151 -6.87 7.86 23.99
N ASP A 152 -5.55 7.59 23.99
CA ASP A 152 -4.62 8.06 22.96
C ASP A 152 -4.66 7.22 21.67
N ILE A 153 -5.25 6.03 21.72
CA ILE A 153 -5.36 5.12 20.58
C ILE A 153 -6.53 5.54 19.70
N LYS A 154 -6.23 5.85 18.43
CA LYS A 154 -7.24 6.15 17.43
C LYS A 154 -7.98 4.88 17.03
N LEU A 155 -9.30 4.96 17.01
CA LEU A 155 -10.17 3.86 16.61
C LEU A 155 -10.44 3.91 15.10
N CYS A 156 -10.36 2.75 14.44
CA CYS A 156 -10.64 2.59 13.02
C CYS A 156 -11.62 1.43 12.80
N LEU A 157 -12.55 1.62 11.88
CA LEU A 157 -13.54 0.60 11.52
C LEU A 157 -13.45 0.30 10.04
N SER A 158 -13.57 -0.98 9.64
CA SER A 158 -13.87 -1.34 8.25
C SER A 158 -15.26 -1.93 8.14
N SER A 159 -15.94 -1.69 7.01
CA SER A 159 -17.21 -2.33 6.70
C SER A 159 -17.44 -2.44 5.19
N ASN A 160 -18.31 -3.37 4.80
CA ASN A 160 -18.90 -3.37 3.46
C ASN A 160 -19.95 -2.27 3.24
N GLY A 161 -20.35 -1.53 4.29
CA GLY A 161 -21.23 -0.37 4.19
C GLY A 161 -22.74 -0.66 4.24
N LEU A 162 -23.17 -1.92 4.27
CA LEU A 162 -24.62 -2.23 4.27
C LEU A 162 -25.35 -1.69 5.51
N MET A 163 -24.72 -1.79 6.68
CA MET A 163 -25.32 -1.47 7.98
C MET A 163 -24.84 -0.14 8.56
N LEU A 164 -23.85 0.53 7.94
CA LEU A 164 -23.25 1.75 8.48
C LEU A 164 -24.25 2.86 8.79
N PRO A 165 -25.23 3.17 7.92
CA PRO A 165 -26.13 4.29 8.19
C PRO A 165 -26.91 4.12 9.51
N ASP A 166 -27.18 2.88 9.93
CA ASP A 166 -27.92 2.59 11.17
C ASP A 166 -27.08 2.81 12.44
N TYR A 167 -25.75 2.91 12.29
CA TYR A 167 -24.81 3.01 13.42
C TYR A 167 -23.95 4.28 13.40
N ILE A 168 -24.24 5.23 12.51
CA ILE A 168 -23.45 6.47 12.40
C ILE A 168 -23.38 7.24 13.73
N ASP A 169 -24.46 7.23 14.52
CA ASP A 169 -24.50 7.89 15.81
C ASP A 169 -23.56 7.24 16.83
N ARG A 170 -23.51 5.90 16.89
CA ARG A 170 -22.55 5.17 17.74
C ARG A 170 -21.11 5.41 17.30
N ILE A 171 -20.85 5.47 15.99
CA ILE A 171 -19.53 5.77 15.44
C ILE A 171 -19.06 7.17 15.88
N LYS A 172 -19.95 8.18 15.84
CA LYS A 172 -19.67 9.54 16.33
C LYS A 172 -19.42 9.58 17.84
N GLU A 173 -20.26 8.91 18.62
CA GLU A 173 -20.17 8.89 20.08
C GLU A 173 -18.82 8.33 20.56
N LEU A 174 -18.34 7.26 19.91
CA LEU A 174 -17.05 6.64 20.18
C LEU A 174 -15.86 7.37 19.53
N LYS A 175 -16.11 8.50 18.86
CA LYS A 175 -15.08 9.31 18.18
C LYS A 175 -14.21 8.48 17.23
N ILE A 176 -14.83 7.56 16.49
CA ILE A 176 -14.12 6.77 15.49
C ILE A 176 -13.74 7.70 14.34
N ASP A 177 -12.45 7.98 14.21
CA ASP A 177 -11.94 8.98 13.28
C ASP A 177 -11.91 8.52 11.82
N HIS A 178 -11.66 7.23 11.61
CA HIS A 178 -11.38 6.66 10.31
C HIS A 178 -12.29 5.45 10.05
N VAL A 179 -13.01 5.51 8.94
CA VAL A 179 -13.85 4.40 8.47
C VAL A 179 -13.42 3.98 7.09
N THR A 180 -13.22 2.68 6.88
CA THR A 180 -12.96 2.10 5.57
C THR A 180 -14.23 1.44 5.05
N LEU A 181 -14.68 1.82 3.86
CA LEU A 181 -15.79 1.19 3.15
C LEU A 181 -15.27 0.37 1.98
N THR A 182 -15.84 -0.80 1.73
CA THR A 182 -15.53 -1.57 0.52
C THR A 182 -16.63 -1.42 -0.53
N ILE A 183 -16.35 -0.70 -1.61
CA ILE A 183 -17.29 -0.40 -2.69
C ILE A 183 -16.68 -0.84 -4.02
N ASN A 184 -17.20 -1.91 -4.62
CA ASN A 184 -16.63 -2.45 -5.86
C ASN A 184 -17.38 -2.00 -7.13
N MET A 185 -18.52 -1.32 -6.97
CA MET A 185 -19.43 -0.98 -8.05
C MET A 185 -20.35 0.18 -7.67
N ILE A 186 -20.75 0.95 -8.69
CA ILE A 186 -21.88 1.88 -8.64
C ILE A 186 -23.00 1.49 -9.60
N ASP A 187 -22.78 0.44 -10.39
CA ASP A 187 -23.77 -0.14 -11.30
C ASP A 187 -24.17 -1.51 -10.74
N PRO A 188 -25.43 -1.69 -10.33
CA PRO A 188 -25.91 -2.94 -9.80
C PRO A 188 -25.77 -4.15 -10.76
N GLU A 189 -25.75 -3.96 -12.07
CA GLU A 189 -25.53 -5.08 -13.02
C GLU A 189 -24.11 -5.65 -12.92
N ILE A 190 -23.12 -4.79 -12.69
CA ILE A 190 -21.75 -5.20 -12.38
C ILE A 190 -21.72 -5.89 -11.01
N GLY A 191 -22.41 -5.32 -10.02
CA GLY A 191 -22.44 -5.88 -8.68
C GLY A 191 -23.09 -7.26 -8.59
N GLU A 192 -24.06 -7.60 -9.45
CA GLU A 192 -24.66 -8.94 -9.51
C GLU A 192 -23.63 -10.04 -9.81
N LYS A 193 -22.60 -9.71 -10.61
CA LYS A 193 -21.48 -10.62 -10.91
C LYS A 193 -20.52 -10.79 -9.72
N ILE A 194 -20.55 -9.87 -8.75
CA ILE A 194 -19.62 -9.82 -7.62
C ILE A 194 -20.26 -10.41 -6.36
N TYR A 195 -21.54 -10.14 -6.12
CA TYR A 195 -22.24 -10.45 -4.87
C TYR A 195 -23.40 -11.44 -5.08
N PRO A 196 -23.22 -12.74 -4.76
CA PRO A 196 -24.30 -13.73 -4.90
C PRO A 196 -25.54 -13.45 -4.06
N TRP A 197 -25.38 -12.82 -2.89
CA TRP A 197 -26.48 -12.48 -2.01
C TRP A 197 -26.13 -11.39 -0.99
N VAL A 198 -27.16 -10.69 -0.53
CA VAL A 198 -27.14 -9.66 0.51
C VAL A 198 -28.21 -9.98 1.55
N ARG A 199 -27.88 -9.96 2.84
CA ARG A 199 -28.83 -10.19 3.94
C ARG A 199 -29.12 -8.88 4.65
N PHE A 200 -30.32 -8.35 4.46
CA PHE A 200 -30.77 -7.09 5.02
C PHE A 200 -32.18 -7.25 5.61
N ASN A 201 -32.47 -6.59 6.73
CA ASN A 201 -33.78 -6.70 7.42
C ASN A 201 -34.27 -8.14 7.62
N ARG A 202 -33.36 -9.02 8.06
CA ARG A 202 -33.60 -10.46 8.30
C ARG A 202 -34.04 -11.27 7.06
N LYS A 203 -34.01 -10.67 5.86
CA LYS A 203 -34.27 -11.33 4.58
C LYS A 203 -32.98 -11.46 3.76
N ARG A 204 -32.84 -12.55 3.00
CA ARG A 204 -31.75 -12.73 2.04
C ARG A 204 -32.26 -12.37 0.64
N TYR A 205 -31.59 -11.42 0.02
CA TYR A 205 -31.82 -10.96 -1.34
C TYR A 205 -30.74 -11.51 -2.27
N LYS A 206 -31.09 -11.76 -3.53
CA LYS A 206 -30.20 -12.30 -4.57
C LYS A 206 -30.35 -11.49 -5.84
N GLY A 207 -29.35 -11.61 -6.72
CA GLY A 207 -29.33 -10.93 -8.00
C GLY A 207 -29.40 -9.41 -7.85
N LEU A 208 -29.91 -8.76 -8.89
CA LEU A 208 -30.00 -7.30 -8.98
C LEU A 208 -30.70 -6.62 -7.78
N GLU A 209 -31.76 -7.24 -7.21
CA GLU A 209 -32.48 -6.69 -6.05
C GLU A 209 -31.56 -6.54 -4.84
N GLY A 210 -30.78 -7.57 -4.51
CA GLY A 210 -29.87 -7.52 -3.36
C GLY A 210 -28.73 -6.53 -3.54
N VAL A 211 -28.22 -6.42 -4.77
CA VAL A 211 -27.12 -5.52 -5.09
C VAL A 211 -27.56 -4.06 -5.09
N LYS A 212 -28.78 -3.76 -5.56
CA LYS A 212 -29.37 -2.42 -5.45
C LYS A 212 -29.45 -1.95 -4.00
N ILE A 213 -29.93 -2.83 -3.11
CA ILE A 213 -29.96 -2.53 -1.66
C ILE A 213 -28.55 -2.24 -1.14
N LEU A 214 -27.56 -3.07 -1.48
CA LEU A 214 -26.17 -2.83 -1.06
C LEU A 214 -25.63 -1.50 -1.58
N HIS A 215 -25.85 -1.19 -2.86
CA HIS A 215 -25.41 0.04 -3.48
C HIS A 215 -26.02 1.27 -2.79
N GLU A 216 -27.34 1.31 -2.65
CA GLU A 216 -28.07 2.43 -2.02
C GLU A 216 -27.56 2.68 -0.60
N ARG A 217 -27.41 1.61 0.20
CA ARG A 217 -26.88 1.68 1.57
C ARG A 217 -25.42 2.13 1.64
N GLN A 218 -24.58 1.73 0.69
CA GLN A 218 -23.20 2.21 0.59
C GLN A 218 -23.15 3.70 0.24
N MET A 219 -24.05 4.19 -0.62
CA MET A 219 -24.13 5.61 -0.97
C MET A 219 -24.60 6.45 0.22
N GLU A 220 -25.63 5.99 0.93
CA GLU A 220 -26.07 6.59 2.21
C GLU A 220 -24.93 6.61 3.23
N SER A 221 -24.12 5.56 3.27
CA SER A 221 -22.97 5.48 4.19
C SER A 221 -21.92 6.55 3.91
N LEU A 222 -21.61 6.80 2.64
CA LEU A 222 -20.67 7.86 2.26
C LEU A 222 -21.21 9.23 2.64
N ASP A 223 -22.49 9.50 2.36
CA ASP A 223 -23.13 10.77 2.71
C ASP A 223 -23.14 10.96 4.24
N ALA A 224 -23.49 9.93 5.01
CA ALA A 224 -23.52 9.96 6.46
C ALA A 224 -22.13 10.18 7.08
N LEU A 225 -21.07 9.55 6.54
CA LEU A 225 -19.69 9.76 6.99
C LEU A 225 -19.21 11.19 6.71
N ARG A 226 -19.53 11.72 5.52
CA ARG A 226 -19.21 13.10 5.15
C ARG A 226 -19.90 14.09 6.08
N GLU A 227 -21.20 13.92 6.32
CA GLU A 227 -21.99 14.78 7.23
C GLU A 227 -21.50 14.71 8.68
N ALA A 228 -21.02 13.54 9.11
CA ALA A 228 -20.43 13.34 10.42
C ALA A 228 -18.98 13.84 10.55
N ASN A 229 -18.37 14.36 9.46
CA ASN A 229 -16.95 14.73 9.40
C ASN A 229 -15.99 13.59 9.79
N ILE A 230 -16.31 12.36 9.38
CA ILE A 230 -15.50 11.16 9.60
C ILE A 230 -14.72 10.87 8.32
N LEU A 231 -13.40 10.64 8.43
CA LEU A 231 -12.57 10.39 7.27
C LEU A 231 -12.88 9.01 6.70
N CYS A 232 -13.33 8.99 5.44
CA CYS A 232 -13.66 7.76 4.74
C CYS A 232 -12.54 7.36 3.77
N LYS A 233 -12.03 6.15 3.93
CA LYS A 233 -11.24 5.44 2.92
C LYS A 233 -12.14 4.46 2.20
N VAL A 234 -12.03 4.37 0.89
CA VAL A 234 -12.73 3.34 0.11
C VAL A 234 -11.72 2.31 -0.38
N ASN A 235 -12.02 1.03 -0.14
CA ASN A 235 -11.35 -0.10 -0.77
C ASN A 235 -12.18 -0.57 -1.96
N SER A 236 -11.52 -0.87 -3.07
CA SER A 236 -12.16 -1.50 -4.23
C SER A 236 -11.26 -2.59 -4.79
N VAL A 237 -11.82 -3.77 -4.99
CA VAL A 237 -11.14 -4.93 -5.59
C VAL A 237 -11.27 -4.84 -7.11
N MET A 238 -10.13 -4.77 -7.79
CA MET A 238 -10.06 -4.79 -9.25
C MET A 238 -10.19 -6.21 -9.77
N ILE A 239 -11.27 -6.46 -10.51
CA ILE A 239 -11.64 -7.75 -11.09
C ILE A 239 -11.64 -7.60 -12.62
N PRO A 240 -10.60 -8.11 -13.31
CA PRO A 240 -10.48 -8.02 -14.76
C PRO A 240 -11.72 -8.55 -15.50
N GLY A 241 -12.23 -7.79 -16.46
CA GLY A 241 -13.41 -8.10 -17.25
C GLY A 241 -14.76 -7.96 -16.52
N ILE A 242 -14.76 -7.58 -15.24
CA ILE A 242 -15.99 -7.34 -14.47
C ILE A 242 -16.15 -5.87 -14.11
N ASN A 243 -15.17 -5.27 -13.43
CA ASN A 243 -15.25 -3.87 -12.98
C ASN A 243 -14.00 -3.03 -13.30
N ASP A 244 -12.99 -3.59 -13.96
CA ASP A 244 -11.73 -2.90 -14.31
C ASP A 244 -11.94 -1.58 -15.05
N HIS A 245 -12.85 -1.53 -16.02
CA HIS A 245 -13.22 -0.30 -16.72
C HIS A 245 -14.14 0.62 -15.92
N HIS A 246 -14.91 0.05 -14.97
CA HIS A 246 -15.88 0.75 -14.13
C HIS A 246 -15.25 1.54 -12.98
N LEU A 247 -14.06 1.13 -12.53
CA LEU A 247 -13.44 1.70 -11.33
C LEU A 247 -13.11 3.19 -11.44
N ALA A 248 -12.96 3.72 -12.66
CA ALA A 248 -12.82 5.15 -12.88
C ALA A 248 -14.11 5.91 -12.50
N GLU A 249 -15.27 5.41 -12.88
CA GLU A 249 -16.57 5.99 -12.52
C GLU A 249 -16.85 5.83 -11.02
N VAL A 250 -16.51 4.67 -10.44
CA VAL A 250 -16.56 4.45 -8.99
C VAL A 250 -15.72 5.51 -8.26
N ASN A 251 -14.48 5.73 -8.71
CA ASN A 251 -13.56 6.72 -8.14
C ASN A 251 -14.12 8.15 -8.19
N GLU A 252 -14.73 8.54 -9.30
CA GLU A 252 -15.37 9.85 -9.43
C GLU A 252 -16.56 10.02 -8.47
N LEU A 253 -17.41 9.00 -8.36
CA LEU A 253 -18.59 9.05 -7.49
C LEU A 253 -18.19 9.13 -6.02
N ILE A 254 -17.34 8.22 -5.53
CA ILE A 254 -16.95 8.20 -4.11
C ILE A 254 -16.27 9.50 -3.70
N ARG A 255 -15.48 10.10 -4.60
CA ARG A 255 -14.87 11.41 -4.39
C ARG A 255 -15.93 12.49 -4.25
N SER A 256 -16.90 12.53 -5.16
CA SER A 256 -17.99 13.52 -5.10
C SER A 256 -18.80 13.43 -3.80
N LYS A 257 -18.81 12.24 -3.18
CA LYS A 257 -19.44 11.96 -1.89
C LYS A 257 -18.52 12.17 -0.67
N GLY A 258 -17.30 12.66 -0.86
CA GLY A 258 -16.41 13.05 0.24
C GLY A 258 -15.48 11.95 0.74
N ALA A 259 -15.29 10.85 -0.01
CA ALA A 259 -14.22 9.91 0.29
C ALA A 259 -12.85 10.63 0.20
N PHE A 260 -11.98 10.37 1.18
CA PHE A 260 -10.68 11.01 1.29
C PHE A 260 -9.59 10.24 0.54
N LEU A 261 -9.62 8.92 0.63
CA LEU A 261 -8.59 8.02 0.07
C LEU A 261 -9.26 6.84 -0.62
N HIS A 262 -8.73 6.44 -1.78
CA HIS A 262 -9.17 5.25 -2.48
C HIS A 262 -8.02 4.26 -2.58
N ASN A 263 -8.30 3.01 -2.25
CA ASN A 263 -7.35 1.91 -2.23
C ASN A 263 -7.83 0.83 -3.21
N LEU A 264 -7.30 0.91 -4.43
CA LEU A 264 -7.54 -0.09 -5.48
C LEU A 264 -6.63 -1.28 -5.26
N MET A 265 -7.23 -2.42 -4.89
CA MET A 265 -6.53 -3.66 -4.57
C MET A 265 -6.70 -4.69 -5.69
N PRO A 266 -5.68 -5.50 -5.98
CA PRO A 266 -5.82 -6.58 -6.96
C PRO A 266 -6.73 -7.69 -6.42
N LEU A 267 -7.54 -8.29 -7.29
CA LEU A 267 -8.18 -9.57 -7.00
C LEU A 267 -7.10 -10.65 -6.77
N ILE A 268 -7.22 -11.36 -5.65
CA ILE A 268 -6.46 -12.58 -5.37
C ILE A 268 -7.42 -13.76 -5.54
N SER A 269 -7.20 -14.58 -6.55
CA SER A 269 -8.10 -15.66 -6.96
C SER A 269 -7.37 -16.97 -7.24
N ALA A 270 -6.29 -17.25 -6.51
CA ALA A 270 -5.67 -18.58 -6.57
C ALA A 270 -6.68 -19.65 -6.09
N PRO A 271 -6.82 -20.79 -6.79
CA PRO A 271 -7.81 -21.83 -6.45
C PRO A 271 -7.67 -22.37 -5.02
N GLU A 272 -6.46 -22.36 -4.47
CA GLU A 272 -6.13 -22.77 -3.09
C GLU A 272 -6.91 -22.00 -2.01
N HIS A 273 -7.38 -20.78 -2.31
CA HIS A 273 -8.20 -20.01 -1.37
C HIS A 273 -9.67 -20.47 -1.34
N GLY A 274 -10.09 -21.32 -2.26
CA GLY A 274 -11.44 -21.89 -2.32
C GLY A 274 -12.57 -20.87 -2.51
N THR A 275 -12.26 -19.69 -3.08
CA THR A 275 -13.26 -18.66 -3.41
C THR A 275 -14.00 -19.06 -4.69
N HIS A 276 -15.21 -18.54 -4.92
CA HIS A 276 -15.94 -18.83 -6.17
C HIS A 276 -15.10 -18.46 -7.39
N PHE A 277 -14.54 -17.24 -7.40
CA PHE A 277 -13.67 -16.79 -8.48
C PHE A 277 -12.40 -17.62 -8.64
N GLY A 278 -11.79 -18.10 -7.55
CA GLY A 278 -10.63 -18.99 -7.66
C GLY A 278 -10.99 -20.36 -8.23
N LEU A 279 -12.15 -20.91 -7.86
CA LEU A 279 -12.62 -22.21 -8.34
C LEU A 279 -13.14 -22.16 -9.79
N THR A 280 -13.64 -21.01 -10.25
CA THR A 280 -14.12 -20.81 -11.62
C THR A 280 -13.06 -20.27 -12.59
N GLY A 281 -11.82 -20.09 -12.13
CA GLY A 281 -10.70 -19.65 -12.98
C GLY A 281 -10.70 -18.17 -13.35
N GLN A 282 -11.40 -17.31 -12.59
CA GLN A 282 -11.31 -15.86 -12.78
C GLN A 282 -9.89 -15.41 -12.40
N ARG A 283 -9.16 -14.78 -13.33
CA ARG A 283 -7.80 -14.29 -13.04
C ARG A 283 -7.81 -12.99 -12.24
N GLY A 284 -6.75 -12.75 -11.47
CA GLY A 284 -6.42 -11.43 -10.92
C GLY A 284 -5.73 -10.51 -11.94
N PRO A 285 -5.70 -9.18 -11.72
CA PRO A 285 -5.06 -8.23 -12.62
C PRO A 285 -3.53 -8.36 -12.61
N THR A 286 -2.88 -8.00 -13.72
CA THR A 286 -1.43 -7.85 -13.76
C THR A 286 -1.00 -6.55 -13.06
N PRO A 287 0.26 -6.43 -12.59
CA PRO A 287 0.76 -5.19 -11.99
C PRO A 287 0.61 -3.96 -12.91
N LYS A 288 0.79 -4.15 -14.22
CA LYS A 288 0.63 -3.10 -15.22
C LYS A 288 -0.82 -2.65 -15.37
N GLU A 289 -1.77 -3.58 -15.40
CA GLU A 289 -3.21 -3.28 -15.44
C GLU A 289 -3.65 -2.53 -14.19
N LEU A 290 -3.24 -3.01 -13.01
CA LEU A 290 -3.54 -2.35 -11.73
C LEU A 290 -2.98 -0.93 -11.70
N LYS A 291 -1.71 -0.75 -12.09
CA LYS A 291 -1.09 0.58 -12.16
C LYS A 291 -1.84 1.50 -13.11
N THR A 292 -2.27 0.99 -14.27
CA THR A 292 -3.01 1.78 -15.26
C THR A 292 -4.33 2.31 -14.68
N VAL A 293 -5.09 1.47 -13.98
CA VAL A 293 -6.35 1.89 -13.33
C VAL A 293 -6.08 2.83 -12.15
N GLN A 294 -5.03 2.58 -11.36
CA GLN A 294 -4.64 3.48 -10.29
C GLN A 294 -4.23 4.86 -10.82
N ASP A 295 -3.48 4.90 -11.91
CA ASP A 295 -3.00 6.15 -12.52
C ASP A 295 -4.17 6.95 -13.12
N SER A 296 -5.12 6.29 -13.79
CA SER A 296 -6.34 6.94 -14.30
C SER A 296 -7.24 7.50 -13.19
N CYS A 297 -7.24 6.88 -12.01
CA CYS A 297 -7.98 7.35 -10.83
C CYS A 297 -7.24 8.44 -10.03
N SER A 298 -5.90 8.44 -10.08
CA SER A 298 -5.05 9.25 -9.20
C SER A 298 -5.07 10.75 -9.42
N GLY A 299 -5.44 11.22 -10.61
CA GLY A 299 -5.48 12.66 -10.91
C GLY A 299 -6.55 13.42 -10.11
N ASN A 300 -7.58 12.72 -9.65
CA ASN A 300 -8.76 13.31 -9.06
C ASN A 300 -8.90 13.06 -7.55
N MET A 301 -8.23 12.06 -6.99
CA MET A 301 -8.37 11.60 -5.62
C MET A 301 -7.07 10.98 -5.11
N LYS A 302 -6.77 11.11 -3.80
CA LYS A 302 -5.57 10.49 -3.21
C LYS A 302 -5.68 8.97 -3.29
N MET A 303 -4.67 8.32 -3.88
CA MET A 303 -4.59 6.85 -3.97
C MET A 303 -3.69 6.28 -2.87
N MET A 304 -4.13 5.22 -2.21
CA MET A 304 -3.29 4.43 -1.32
C MET A 304 -2.45 3.43 -2.13
N ARG A 305 -1.12 3.46 -1.99
CA ARG A 305 -0.21 2.54 -2.69
C ARG A 305 0.55 1.60 -1.77
N HIS A 306 0.69 1.96 -0.50
CA HIS A 306 1.39 1.20 0.54
C HIS A 306 0.54 0.14 1.24
N CYS A 307 -0.66 -0.17 0.73
CA CYS A 307 -1.54 -1.18 1.32
C CYS A 307 -0.91 -2.58 1.26
N ARG A 308 -0.99 -3.32 2.37
CA ARG A 308 -0.47 -4.70 2.48
C ARG A 308 -1.57 -5.76 2.59
N GLN A 309 -2.84 -5.39 2.53
CA GLN A 309 -4.00 -6.27 2.79
C GLN A 309 -3.84 -7.05 4.10
N CYS A 310 -3.87 -6.30 5.19
CA CYS A 310 -3.44 -6.73 6.53
C CYS A 310 -4.39 -7.76 7.12
N ARG A 311 -3.88 -8.74 7.87
CA ARG A 311 -4.72 -9.72 8.58
C ARG A 311 -5.70 -9.06 9.56
N ALA A 312 -6.79 -9.74 9.92
CA ALA A 312 -7.77 -9.23 10.88
C ALA A 312 -7.24 -9.23 12.33
N ASP A 313 -6.08 -9.83 12.56
CA ASP A 313 -5.35 -9.90 13.83
C ASP A 313 -3.93 -9.29 13.76
N ALA A 314 -3.63 -8.50 12.71
CA ALA A 314 -2.32 -7.93 12.47
C ALA A 314 -1.83 -7.06 13.64
N VAL A 315 -0.54 -7.16 13.98
CA VAL A 315 0.10 -6.37 15.05
C VAL A 315 1.39 -5.76 14.54
N GLY A 316 1.61 -4.46 14.76
CA GLY A 316 2.90 -3.82 14.48
C GLY A 316 2.87 -2.86 13.27
N LEU A 317 4.06 -2.62 12.71
CA LEU A 317 4.28 -1.72 11.57
C LEU A 317 3.81 -2.35 10.25
N LEU A 318 3.66 -1.54 9.20
CA LEU A 318 3.37 -2.07 7.87
C LEU A 318 4.60 -2.77 7.30
N GLY A 319 4.52 -4.09 7.16
CA GLY A 319 5.62 -4.93 6.67
C GLY A 319 6.31 -5.73 7.77
N GLU A 320 6.11 -5.36 9.04
CA GLU A 320 6.62 -6.06 10.21
C GLU A 320 5.46 -6.54 11.09
N ASP A 321 4.84 -7.65 10.66
CA ASP A 321 3.76 -8.26 11.43
C ASP A 321 4.33 -9.07 12.61
N ARG A 322 3.97 -8.65 13.82
CA ARG A 322 4.37 -9.24 15.10
C ARG A 322 3.26 -10.06 15.75
N SER A 323 2.18 -10.38 15.01
CA SER A 323 1.01 -11.12 15.53
C SER A 323 1.36 -12.43 16.26
N GLN A 324 2.41 -13.14 15.82
CA GLN A 324 2.87 -14.40 16.43
C GLN A 324 3.44 -14.25 17.86
N GLU A 325 3.90 -13.05 18.22
CA GLU A 325 4.34 -12.74 19.59
C GLU A 325 3.14 -12.61 20.56
N PHE A 326 1.92 -12.40 20.02
CA PHE A 326 0.70 -12.05 20.75
C PHE A 326 -0.47 -12.98 20.38
N THR A 327 -0.22 -14.28 20.34
CA THR A 327 -1.27 -15.30 20.22
C THR A 327 -2.17 -15.31 21.47
N LYS A 328 -3.38 -15.88 21.37
CA LYS A 328 -4.37 -15.82 22.44
C LYS A 328 -3.84 -16.28 23.79
N ASP A 329 -3.22 -17.45 23.84
CA ASP A 329 -2.67 -18.00 25.09
C ASP A 329 -1.60 -17.08 25.69
N LYS A 330 -0.70 -16.53 24.85
CA LYS A 330 0.39 -15.67 25.30
C LYS A 330 -0.09 -14.35 25.87
N PHE A 331 -0.99 -13.65 25.18
CA PHE A 331 -1.40 -12.31 25.64
C PHE A 331 -2.34 -12.37 26.84
N LEU A 332 -3.07 -13.46 27.05
CA LEU A 332 -3.93 -13.63 28.23
C LEU A 332 -3.13 -13.80 29.52
N GLU A 333 -1.94 -14.39 29.44
CA GLU A 333 -1.01 -14.52 30.58
C GLU A 333 -0.23 -13.22 30.86
N MET A 334 -0.19 -12.28 29.91
CA MET A 334 0.53 -11.03 30.05
C MET A 334 -0.29 -9.99 30.83
N THR A 335 0.32 -9.38 31.84
CA THR A 335 -0.28 -8.24 32.54
C THR A 335 -0.31 -7.00 31.64
N PRO A 336 -1.44 -6.28 31.52
CA PRO A 336 -1.48 -5.02 30.79
C PRO A 336 -0.71 -3.92 31.54
N GLU A 337 0.43 -3.50 30.98
CA GLU A 337 1.22 -2.36 31.46
C GLU A 337 1.03 -1.16 30.52
N TYR A 338 -0.17 -0.58 30.54
CA TYR A 338 -0.46 0.62 29.75
C TYR A 338 0.04 1.88 30.48
N ASP A 339 1.04 2.54 29.91
CA ASP A 339 1.60 3.81 30.39
C ASP A 339 1.49 4.87 29.29
N LEU A 340 0.62 5.86 29.52
CA LEU A 340 0.40 6.96 28.58
C LEU A 340 1.62 7.88 28.45
N ALA A 341 2.34 8.16 29.54
CA ALA A 341 3.46 9.11 29.53
C ALA A 341 4.63 8.55 28.72
N LYS A 342 4.96 7.27 28.95
CA LYS A 342 6.00 6.58 28.18
C LYS A 342 5.68 6.53 26.68
N ARG A 343 4.40 6.36 26.33
CA ARG A 343 3.96 6.37 24.92
C ARG A 343 4.09 7.75 24.28
N GLN A 344 3.76 8.81 25.03
CA GLN A 344 3.93 10.18 24.56
C GLN A 344 5.40 10.52 24.28
N GLU A 345 6.32 10.13 25.16
CA GLU A 345 7.76 10.31 24.96
C GLU A 345 8.25 9.67 23.65
N VAL A 346 7.88 8.40 23.41
CA VAL A 346 8.24 7.71 22.16
C VAL A 346 7.65 8.41 20.92
N HIS A 347 6.42 8.92 21.02
CA HIS A 347 5.79 9.64 19.92
C HIS A 347 6.46 10.99 19.63
N GLU A 348 6.86 11.73 20.68
CA GLU A 348 7.59 12.99 20.53
C GLU A 348 8.94 12.80 19.83
N ASP A 349 9.65 11.72 20.15
CA ASP A 349 10.93 11.43 19.50
C ASP A 349 10.76 11.03 18.03
N ILE A 350 9.69 10.29 17.71
CA ILE A 350 9.31 10.02 16.31
C ILE A 350 8.97 11.31 15.57
N GLU A 351 8.25 12.22 16.20
CA GLU A 351 7.87 13.51 15.59
C GLU A 351 9.08 14.39 15.32
N LYS A 352 10.02 14.50 16.27
CA LYS A 352 11.29 15.22 16.08
C LYS A 352 12.07 14.65 14.91
N PHE A 353 12.28 13.33 14.89
CA PHE A 353 12.97 12.64 13.80
C PHE A 353 12.30 12.88 12.44
N THR A 354 10.97 12.76 12.38
CA THR A 354 10.21 12.97 11.14
C THR A 354 10.31 14.42 10.65
N ALA A 355 10.30 15.39 11.56
CA ALA A 355 10.46 16.79 11.24
C ALA A 355 11.85 17.10 10.66
N GLU A 356 12.91 16.53 11.23
CA GLU A 356 14.28 16.64 10.73
C GLU A 356 14.42 16.07 9.32
N VAL A 357 13.90 14.86 9.08
CA VAL A 357 13.90 14.24 7.74
C VAL A 357 13.14 15.08 6.72
N LYS A 358 11.98 15.63 7.11
CA LYS A 358 11.18 16.49 6.23
C LYS A 358 11.90 17.80 5.91
N ALA A 359 12.56 18.40 6.88
CA ALA A 359 13.37 19.60 6.68
C ALA A 359 14.53 19.35 5.71
N ALA A 360 15.25 18.23 5.86
CA ALA A 360 16.32 17.82 4.96
C ALA A 360 15.82 17.63 3.51
N LYS A 361 14.68 16.96 3.33
CA LYS A 361 14.07 16.79 1.99
C LYS A 361 13.66 18.11 1.34
N ALA A 362 13.08 19.04 2.11
CA ALA A 362 12.68 20.34 1.59
C ALA A 362 13.88 21.14 1.07
N GLN A 363 15.04 21.01 1.72
CA GLN A 363 16.29 21.63 1.24
C GLN A 363 16.76 21.03 -0.09
N VAL A 364 16.66 19.71 -0.26
CA VAL A 364 17.01 19.01 -1.52
C VAL A 364 16.02 19.31 -2.66
N ALA A 365 14.72 19.41 -2.36
CA ALA A 365 13.70 19.73 -3.37
C ALA A 365 13.82 21.18 -3.90
N ALA A 366 14.41 22.10 -3.13
CA ALA A 366 14.62 23.48 -3.55
C ALA A 366 15.66 23.63 -4.67
N SER A 367 16.56 22.64 -4.86
CA SER A 367 17.46 22.55 -6.01
C SER A 367 16.69 22.07 -7.25
N LYS A 368 16.07 23.01 -7.98
CA LYS A 368 15.27 22.75 -9.19
C LYS A 368 16.08 22.10 -10.32
N LYS A 369 16.00 20.78 -10.48
CA LYS A 369 16.21 20.08 -11.77
C LYS A 369 14.86 19.91 -12.48
N ALA A 370 14.86 19.85 -13.82
CA ALA A 370 13.66 19.55 -14.59
C ALA A 370 13.38 18.03 -14.54
N SER A 371 12.12 17.64 -14.37
CA SER A 371 11.66 16.25 -14.40
C SER A 371 11.87 15.63 -15.78
N GLY A 372 12.46 14.43 -15.81
CA GLY A 372 12.78 13.66 -17.01
C GLY A 372 11.84 12.46 -17.22
N THR A 373 12.25 11.51 -18.06
CA THR A 373 11.48 10.28 -18.33
C THR A 373 11.34 9.44 -17.07
N LYS A 374 10.11 9.03 -16.73
CA LYS A 374 9.83 8.18 -15.57
C LYS A 374 10.33 6.75 -15.76
N ILE A 375 11.09 6.25 -14.79
CA ILE A 375 11.54 4.85 -14.74
C ILE A 375 11.10 4.18 -13.45
N LEU A 376 10.96 2.86 -13.47
CA LEU A 376 10.71 2.05 -12.27
C LEU A 376 12.02 1.47 -11.73
N VAL A 377 12.19 1.50 -10.42
CA VAL A 377 13.36 0.96 -9.72
C VAL A 377 12.88 0.08 -8.57
N ALA A 378 13.44 -1.13 -8.47
CA ALA A 378 13.19 -2.04 -7.36
C ALA A 378 14.19 -1.80 -6.23
N VAL A 379 13.76 -1.83 -4.98
CA VAL A 379 14.62 -1.53 -3.82
C VAL A 379 14.51 -2.62 -2.77
N ALA A 380 15.65 -3.20 -2.39
CA ALA A 380 15.76 -4.14 -1.29
C ALA A 380 15.95 -3.37 0.03
N THR A 381 14.98 -3.47 0.93
CA THR A 381 14.98 -2.74 2.19
C THR A 381 14.26 -3.51 3.29
N LYS A 382 14.83 -3.45 4.50
CA LYS A 382 14.21 -3.89 5.75
C LYS A 382 13.35 -2.79 6.41
N GLY A 383 13.24 -1.61 5.81
CA GLY A 383 12.48 -0.48 6.37
C GLY A 383 13.31 0.80 6.53
N ASN A 384 12.77 1.75 7.31
CA ASN A 384 13.39 3.05 7.63
C ASN A 384 13.78 3.91 6.43
N ARG A 385 13.17 3.66 5.26
CA ARG A 385 13.44 4.41 4.02
C ARG A 385 14.92 4.37 3.60
N LEU A 386 15.62 3.27 3.94
CA LEU A 386 17.03 3.02 3.61
C LEU A 386 17.17 1.84 2.66
N VAL A 387 18.13 1.91 1.74
CA VAL A 387 18.64 0.73 1.02
C VAL A 387 19.59 0.00 1.96
N ASN A 388 19.11 -1.05 2.62
CA ASN A 388 19.86 -1.70 3.70
C ASN A 388 19.78 -3.23 3.68
N GLN A 389 19.21 -3.81 2.62
CA GLN A 389 19.04 -5.25 2.50
C GLN A 389 19.83 -5.83 1.33
N HIS A 390 20.45 -6.98 1.58
CA HIS A 390 21.11 -7.78 0.57
C HIS A 390 20.06 -8.39 -0.39
N PHE A 391 20.30 -8.38 -1.69
CA PHE A 391 19.36 -8.89 -2.70
C PHE A 391 18.91 -10.32 -2.43
N GLY A 392 19.85 -11.22 -2.13
CA GLY A 392 19.55 -12.64 -1.88
C GLY A 392 18.72 -12.92 -0.61
N HIS A 393 18.66 -11.96 0.31
CA HIS A 393 17.86 -12.03 1.55
C HIS A 393 16.56 -11.23 1.46
N ALA A 394 16.31 -10.57 0.33
CA ALA A 394 15.09 -9.82 0.11
C ALA A 394 13.93 -10.80 -0.07
N LYS A 395 12.94 -10.71 0.82
CA LYS A 395 11.63 -11.39 0.68
C LYS A 395 10.65 -10.56 -0.16
N GLU A 396 11.02 -9.31 -0.42
CA GLU A 396 10.24 -8.37 -1.21
C GLU A 396 11.11 -7.21 -1.69
N PHE A 397 10.63 -6.55 -2.74
CA PHE A 397 11.17 -5.31 -3.25
C PHE A 397 10.12 -4.19 -3.16
N GLN A 398 10.55 -3.01 -2.73
CA GLN A 398 9.77 -1.78 -2.84
C GLN A 398 10.01 -1.17 -4.21
N ILE A 399 8.94 -0.87 -4.96
CA ILE A 399 9.04 -0.33 -6.32
C ILE A 399 8.79 1.17 -6.27
N PHE A 400 9.73 1.93 -6.80
CA PHE A 400 9.66 3.38 -6.90
C PHE A 400 9.64 3.83 -8.36
N GLU A 401 8.85 4.85 -8.65
CA GLU A 401 8.89 5.62 -9.89
C GLU A 401 9.79 6.84 -9.67
N VAL A 402 10.77 7.00 -10.55
CA VAL A 402 11.79 8.05 -10.45
C VAL A 402 11.83 8.83 -11.76
N ASP A 403 11.84 10.16 -11.68
CA ASP A 403 11.91 11.05 -12.85
C ASP A 403 13.10 12.03 -12.80
N GLY A 404 14.05 11.78 -11.89
CA GLY A 404 15.24 12.62 -11.69
C GLY A 404 15.02 13.82 -10.75
N VAL A 405 13.81 14.03 -10.26
CA VAL A 405 13.48 15.04 -9.24
C VAL A 405 12.69 14.41 -8.11
N GLU A 406 11.65 13.65 -8.44
CA GLU A 406 10.77 12.99 -7.50
C GLU A 406 11.05 11.48 -7.46
N VAL A 407 10.99 10.91 -6.26
CA VAL A 407 11.02 9.48 -6.00
C VAL A 407 9.69 9.11 -5.35
N LYS A 408 8.83 8.45 -6.12
CA LYS A 408 7.46 8.13 -5.72
C LYS A 408 7.28 6.64 -5.51
N PHE A 409 6.82 6.24 -4.34
CA PHE A 409 6.51 4.84 -4.09
C PHE A 409 5.31 4.37 -4.94
N VAL A 410 5.43 3.19 -5.56
CA VAL A 410 4.42 2.63 -6.46
C VAL A 410 3.73 1.41 -5.86
N ALA A 411 4.50 0.42 -5.41
CA ALA A 411 3.98 -0.85 -4.93
C ALA A 411 5.07 -1.70 -4.24
N HIS A 412 4.64 -2.75 -3.56
CA HIS A 412 5.52 -3.82 -3.09
C HIS A 412 5.41 -5.04 -3.98
N ARG A 413 6.52 -5.75 -4.18
CA ARG A 413 6.55 -7.03 -4.89
C ARG A 413 7.20 -8.08 -4.02
N LYS A 414 6.38 -9.02 -3.56
CA LYS A 414 6.87 -10.18 -2.80
C LYS A 414 7.56 -11.14 -3.75
N VAL A 415 8.65 -11.71 -3.27
CA VAL A 415 9.44 -12.70 -3.97
C VAL A 415 9.80 -13.82 -3.01
N ASP A 416 10.11 -14.99 -3.56
CA ASP A 416 10.62 -16.08 -2.76
C ASP A 416 12.05 -15.80 -2.32
N HIS A 417 12.43 -16.38 -1.18
CA HIS A 417 13.74 -16.18 -0.60
C HIS A 417 14.80 -16.88 -1.45
N TYR A 418 15.64 -16.11 -2.15
CA TYR A 418 16.63 -16.64 -3.09
C TYR A 418 17.75 -17.43 -2.41
N CYS A 419 18.29 -16.92 -1.30
CA CYS A 419 19.36 -17.57 -0.55
C CYS A 419 18.77 -18.41 0.59
N GLN A 420 18.39 -19.66 0.33
CA GLN A 420 18.08 -20.59 1.42
C GLN A 420 19.32 -21.46 1.67
N SER A 421 19.92 -21.34 2.85
CA SER A 421 21.03 -22.21 3.29
C SER A 421 22.38 -21.99 2.58
N GLY A 422 22.67 -20.76 2.15
CA GLY A 422 23.95 -20.44 1.49
C GLY A 422 24.04 -20.90 0.03
N TYR A 423 22.95 -21.47 -0.52
CA TYR A 423 22.84 -21.79 -1.93
C TYR A 423 21.69 -21.02 -2.60
N GLY A 424 21.96 -20.43 -3.76
CA GLY A 424 20.94 -19.75 -4.56
C GLY A 424 20.17 -20.76 -5.41
N GLU A 425 18.84 -20.69 -5.43
CA GLU A 425 18.03 -21.55 -6.33
C GLU A 425 17.74 -20.83 -7.65
N GLU A 426 18.06 -21.46 -8.79
CA GLU A 426 17.90 -20.90 -10.14
C GLU A 426 16.44 -20.50 -10.43
N ALA A 427 15.48 -21.37 -10.09
CA ALA A 427 14.05 -21.08 -10.23
C ALA A 427 13.62 -19.84 -9.42
N SER A 428 14.14 -19.68 -8.20
CA SER A 428 13.85 -18.53 -7.34
C SER A 428 14.38 -17.21 -7.93
N LEU A 429 15.52 -17.23 -8.61
CA LEU A 429 16.05 -16.05 -9.31
C LEU A 429 15.21 -15.65 -10.52
N GLU A 430 14.80 -16.63 -11.34
CA GLU A 430 13.92 -16.36 -12.48
C GLU A 430 12.59 -15.75 -12.03
N HIS A 431 12.03 -16.25 -10.93
CA HIS A 431 10.82 -15.68 -10.32
C HIS A 431 11.02 -14.23 -9.85
N ILE A 432 12.15 -13.92 -9.21
CA ILE A 432 12.50 -12.54 -8.83
C ILE A 432 12.60 -11.66 -10.08
N ILE A 433 13.40 -12.05 -11.07
CA ILE A 433 13.59 -11.28 -12.30
C ILE A 433 12.26 -11.02 -13.00
N LYS A 434 11.39 -12.03 -13.10
CA LYS A 434 10.04 -11.87 -13.65
C LYS A 434 9.20 -10.91 -12.82
N ALA A 435 9.29 -10.98 -11.49
CA ALA A 435 8.59 -10.08 -10.59
C ALA A 435 9.05 -8.63 -10.73
N ILE A 436 10.34 -8.36 -11.01
CA ILE A 436 10.89 -7.01 -11.21
C ILE A 436 11.18 -6.64 -12.68
N GLY A 437 10.66 -7.39 -13.64
CA GLY A 437 11.05 -7.32 -15.06
C GLY A 437 10.70 -6.03 -15.81
N ASP A 438 9.81 -5.21 -15.28
CA ASP A 438 9.47 -3.87 -15.79
C ASP A 438 10.30 -2.75 -15.14
N CYS A 439 11.13 -3.06 -14.13
CA CYS A 439 12.07 -2.12 -13.53
C CYS A 439 13.32 -1.97 -14.40
N LYS A 440 13.92 -0.77 -14.37
CA LYS A 440 15.19 -0.47 -15.05
C LYS A 440 16.41 -0.74 -14.18
N GLY A 441 16.23 -0.82 -12.87
CA GLY A 441 17.29 -1.22 -11.96
C GLY A 441 16.77 -1.81 -10.66
N VAL A 442 17.70 -2.42 -9.92
CA VAL A 442 17.49 -2.94 -8.57
C VAL A 442 18.56 -2.40 -7.63
N LEU A 443 18.13 -1.69 -6.58
CA LEU A 443 18.98 -1.10 -5.55
C LEU A 443 19.02 -2.05 -4.35
N ALA A 444 20.20 -2.45 -3.92
CA ALA A 444 20.39 -3.29 -2.73
C ALA A 444 21.68 -2.91 -2.01
N SER A 445 21.82 -3.31 -0.74
CA SER A 445 23.09 -3.09 -0.03
C SER A 445 24.25 -3.85 -0.69
N LYS A 446 23.95 -5.05 -1.20
CA LYS A 446 24.85 -5.95 -1.92
C LYS A 446 24.08 -6.90 -2.84
N ILE A 447 24.70 -7.27 -3.96
CA ILE A 447 24.16 -8.17 -4.99
C ILE A 447 25.27 -9.12 -5.47
N GLY A 448 25.07 -10.43 -5.33
CA GLY A 448 26.05 -11.43 -5.78
C GLY A 448 26.30 -11.38 -7.31
N SER A 449 27.49 -11.82 -7.74
CA SER A 449 27.94 -11.77 -9.15
C SER A 449 27.04 -12.54 -10.13
N CYS A 450 26.52 -13.70 -9.71
CA CYS A 450 25.58 -14.49 -10.49
C CYS A 450 24.25 -13.75 -10.71
N PRO A 451 23.52 -13.31 -9.65
CA PRO A 451 22.35 -12.45 -9.80
C PRO A 451 22.60 -11.19 -10.63
N GLN A 452 23.74 -10.51 -10.46
CA GLN A 452 24.05 -9.32 -11.26
C GLN A 452 24.09 -9.63 -12.77
N THR A 453 24.62 -10.78 -13.16
CA THR A 453 24.73 -11.19 -14.57
C THR A 453 23.35 -11.46 -15.17
N GLU A 454 22.51 -12.22 -14.46
CA GLU A 454 21.16 -12.54 -14.92
C GLU A 454 20.23 -11.31 -14.94
N LEU A 455 20.35 -10.42 -13.96
CA LEU A 455 19.63 -9.15 -13.96
C LEU A 455 19.96 -8.30 -15.20
N ARG A 456 21.26 -8.17 -15.54
CA ARG A 456 21.68 -7.43 -16.74
C ARG A 456 21.20 -8.09 -18.03
N LYS A 457 21.19 -9.42 -18.12
CA LYS A 457 20.60 -10.16 -19.25
C LYS A 457 19.10 -9.85 -19.40
N ALA A 458 18.39 -9.67 -18.30
CA ALA A 458 16.99 -9.26 -18.29
C ALA A 458 16.77 -7.75 -18.52
N GLY A 459 17.84 -6.96 -18.70
CA GLY A 459 17.76 -5.52 -18.91
C GLY A 459 17.51 -4.70 -17.64
N ILE A 460 17.81 -5.28 -16.47
CA ILE A 460 17.69 -4.65 -15.15
C ILE A 460 19.10 -4.36 -14.63
N GLU A 461 19.44 -3.08 -14.40
CA GLU A 461 20.78 -2.74 -13.91
C GLU A 461 20.88 -2.92 -12.37
N PRO A 462 21.77 -3.79 -11.87
CA PRO A 462 22.04 -3.91 -10.43
C PRO A 462 22.83 -2.70 -9.91
N PHE A 463 22.41 -2.14 -8.78
CA PHE A 463 23.05 -0.99 -8.14
C PHE A 463 23.26 -1.25 -6.64
N GLU A 464 24.52 -1.30 -6.22
CA GLU A 464 24.87 -1.52 -4.81
C GLU A 464 25.05 -0.18 -4.08
N ALA A 465 24.27 0.04 -3.01
CA ALA A 465 24.39 1.23 -2.17
C ALA A 465 23.81 1.00 -0.78
N TYR A 466 24.30 1.76 0.19
CA TYR A 466 23.74 1.83 1.54
C TYR A 466 23.50 3.29 1.91
N ASP A 467 22.29 3.79 1.69
CA ASP A 467 21.89 5.17 2.00
C ASP A 467 20.35 5.30 1.96
N VAL A 468 19.83 6.51 2.16
CA VAL A 468 18.42 6.86 2.01
C VAL A 468 17.94 6.56 0.59
N ILE A 469 16.80 5.87 0.48
CA ILE A 469 16.23 5.41 -0.78
C ILE A 469 16.10 6.55 -1.80
N ASP A 470 15.61 7.71 -1.36
CA ASP A 470 15.42 8.87 -2.24
C ASP A 470 16.73 9.30 -2.91
N LYS A 471 17.83 9.31 -2.15
CA LYS A 471 19.15 9.69 -2.66
C LYS A 471 19.69 8.64 -3.63
N VAL A 472 19.70 7.37 -3.22
CA VAL A 472 20.20 6.26 -4.06
C VAL A 472 19.41 6.16 -5.37
N ALA A 473 18.09 6.33 -5.32
CA ALA A 473 17.23 6.26 -6.49
C ALA A 473 17.49 7.41 -7.48
N LEU A 474 17.74 8.62 -6.98
CA LEU A 474 18.13 9.76 -7.83
C LEU A 474 19.53 9.59 -8.41
N ASP A 475 20.50 9.11 -7.62
CA ASP A 475 21.86 8.83 -8.10
C ASP A 475 21.83 7.77 -9.22
N PHE A 476 21.03 6.70 -9.04
CA PHE A 476 20.80 5.69 -10.07
C PHE A 476 20.17 6.28 -11.34
N TYR A 477 19.17 7.15 -11.18
CA TYR A 477 18.51 7.81 -12.31
C TYR A 477 19.49 8.61 -13.16
N GLU A 478 20.38 9.38 -12.53
CA GLU A 478 21.38 10.16 -13.25
C GLU A 478 22.32 9.28 -14.08
N GLN A 479 22.77 8.15 -13.52
CA GLN A 479 23.60 7.19 -14.25
C GLN A 479 22.84 6.49 -15.38
N TYR A 480 21.57 6.15 -15.16
CA TYR A 480 20.71 5.53 -16.17
C TYR A 480 20.49 6.44 -17.38
N VAL A 481 20.22 7.74 -17.15
CA VAL A 481 20.04 8.70 -18.25
C VAL A 481 21.33 8.91 -19.04
N GLN A 482 22.49 8.95 -18.37
CA GLN A 482 23.79 9.11 -19.03
C GLN A 482 24.19 7.89 -19.89
N SER A 483 23.77 6.69 -19.50
CA SER A 483 24.04 5.43 -20.20
C SER A 483 23.04 5.12 -21.33
N THR A 484 21.88 5.79 -21.34
CA THR A 484 20.84 5.60 -22.36
C THR A 484 21.11 6.47 -23.60
N PRO A 485 21.07 5.92 -24.84
CA PRO A 485 21.53 6.63 -26.05
C PRO A 485 20.74 7.89 -26.45
N LEU A 486 19.66 8.26 -25.75
CA LEU A 486 18.98 9.54 -25.95
C LEU A 486 19.79 10.77 -25.48
N GLY A 487 20.85 10.57 -24.68
CA GLY A 487 21.73 11.66 -24.22
C GLY A 487 22.94 11.96 -25.13
N ARG A 488 23.17 11.17 -26.20
CA ARG A 488 24.40 11.29 -27.02
C ARG A 488 24.25 12.11 -28.30
N SER A 489 23.12 12.80 -28.48
CA SER A 489 22.85 13.65 -29.65
C SER A 489 22.68 15.10 -29.22
N VAL A 490 23.78 15.81 -28.99
CA VAL A 490 24.07 17.19 -29.46
C VAL A 490 25.50 17.47 -28.96
N LEU A 491 26.49 17.36 -29.85
CA LEU A 491 27.85 17.96 -29.81
C LEU A 491 28.84 17.05 -30.54
N MET A 492 28.68 16.91 -31.85
CA MET A 492 29.84 16.73 -32.72
C MET A 492 29.71 17.70 -33.89
N SER A 493 30.30 18.88 -33.69
CA SER A 493 30.63 19.79 -34.78
C SER A 493 31.63 19.12 -35.70
N GLN A 494 31.33 19.21 -36.98
CA GLN A 494 32.05 18.66 -38.12
C GLN A 494 33.53 19.06 -38.10
N ALA A 495 34.41 18.07 -38.26
CA ALA A 495 35.71 18.26 -38.88
C ALA A 495 35.84 17.21 -39.98
N VAL A 496 35.57 17.66 -41.21
CA VAL A 496 35.80 16.92 -42.44
C VAL A 496 37.31 16.89 -42.67
N VAL A 497 37.92 15.71 -42.70
CA VAL A 497 39.19 15.49 -43.39
C VAL A 497 39.08 14.23 -44.23
N THR A 498 39.06 14.45 -45.54
CA THR A 498 39.21 13.47 -46.61
C THR A 498 40.64 12.92 -46.66
N CYS A 499 40.82 11.61 -46.88
CA CYS A 499 41.60 11.07 -48.01
C CYS A 499 41.69 9.53 -47.99
N ALA A 500 41.85 9.00 -49.19
CA ALA A 500 41.64 7.64 -49.68
C ALA A 500 42.79 6.63 -49.35
N PRO A 501 42.68 5.34 -49.73
CA PRO A 501 43.41 4.23 -49.14
C PRO A 501 44.70 3.88 -49.89
N THR A 502 45.65 3.27 -49.18
CA THR A 502 46.81 2.60 -49.79
C THR A 502 47.09 1.25 -49.12
N VAL A 503 47.15 0.23 -49.98
CA VAL A 503 47.54 -1.16 -49.72
C VAL A 503 49.07 -1.29 -49.83
N LYS A 504 49.66 -2.13 -48.96
CA LYS A 504 50.92 -2.93 -49.08
C LYS A 504 51.35 -3.29 -47.64
N GLY A 505 51.88 -4.44 -47.25
CA GLY A 505 52.40 -5.67 -47.86
C GLY A 505 53.22 -6.34 -46.73
N LYS A 506 52.93 -7.61 -46.42
CA LYS A 506 53.85 -8.78 -46.43
C LYS A 506 55.08 -8.82 -45.49
N ASP A 507 55.33 -10.06 -45.06
CA ASP A 507 56.54 -10.69 -44.48
C ASP A 507 56.69 -10.63 -42.95
N GLN A 508 56.47 -11.74 -42.23
CA GLN A 508 57.30 -12.95 -42.02
C GLN A 508 58.55 -12.72 -41.15
N SER A 509 58.54 -13.33 -39.95
CA SER A 509 59.50 -14.34 -39.46
C SER A 509 59.98 -14.16 -38.01
N SER A 510 59.91 -15.28 -37.26
CA SER A 510 60.73 -15.70 -36.09
C SER A 510 60.75 -14.82 -34.82
N THR A 511 60.68 -15.31 -33.58
CA THR A 511 61.23 -16.55 -33.02
C THR A 511 60.67 -16.80 -31.59
N PHE A 512 60.30 -18.06 -31.31
CA PHE A 512 60.49 -18.88 -30.10
C PHE A 512 60.30 -18.36 -28.64
N ASN A 513 59.47 -19.16 -27.93
CA ASN A 513 59.51 -19.61 -26.52
C ASN A 513 59.33 -18.61 -25.37
N SER A 514 58.30 -18.80 -24.54
CA SER A 514 58.27 -19.84 -23.48
C SER A 514 56.94 -19.85 -22.72
N SER A 515 56.33 -21.04 -22.66
CA SER A 515 55.55 -21.62 -21.54
C SER A 515 55.06 -20.71 -20.40
N LEU A 516 53.73 -20.66 -20.21
CA LEU A 516 53.08 -21.01 -18.93
C LEU A 516 51.58 -21.21 -19.17
N SER A 517 51.14 -22.43 -18.89
CA SER A 517 49.76 -22.91 -18.90
C SER A 517 48.92 -22.13 -17.89
N ILE A 518 47.91 -21.41 -18.36
CA ILE A 518 46.76 -21.00 -17.54
C ILE A 518 45.62 -21.94 -17.92
N THR A 519 45.29 -22.84 -17.00
CA THR A 519 44.13 -23.71 -17.06
C THR A 519 42.87 -22.86 -17.14
N GLN A 520 42.10 -23.07 -18.21
CA GLN A 520 40.72 -22.61 -18.32
C GLN A 520 39.84 -23.46 -17.41
N ASP A 521 39.56 -22.99 -16.20
CA ASP A 521 38.43 -23.49 -15.40
C ASP A 521 37.20 -22.65 -15.70
N ASN A 522 36.62 -22.85 -16.88
CA ASN A 522 35.22 -22.51 -17.16
C ASN A 522 34.37 -23.75 -16.85
N ASN A 523 34.04 -23.95 -15.58
CA ASN A 523 33.06 -24.95 -15.16
C ASN A 523 31.78 -24.24 -14.67
N PRO A 524 30.61 -24.42 -15.30
CA PRO A 524 29.36 -23.74 -14.92
C PRO A 524 28.76 -24.22 -13.58
N SER A 525 29.39 -25.17 -12.88
CA SER A 525 28.82 -25.89 -11.74
C SER A 525 28.99 -25.22 -10.36
N HIS A 526 29.61 -24.03 -10.28
CA HIS A 526 29.82 -23.31 -9.02
C HIS A 526 28.98 -22.02 -8.85
N CYS A 527 27.94 -21.81 -9.66
CA CYS A 527 27.10 -20.59 -9.60
C CYS A 527 26.23 -20.45 -8.34
N TYR A 528 26.32 -21.38 -7.40
CA TYR A 528 25.35 -21.51 -6.31
C TYR A 528 25.90 -21.25 -4.92
N SER A 529 27.15 -20.86 -4.68
CA SER A 529 27.56 -20.43 -3.33
C SER A 529 27.24 -18.96 -3.06
N CYS A 530 26.31 -18.68 -2.16
CA CYS A 530 26.11 -17.36 -1.59
C CYS A 530 27.21 -17.12 -0.55
N VAL A 531 28.16 -16.23 -0.84
CA VAL A 531 29.27 -15.92 0.07
C VAL A 531 28.77 -14.88 1.08
N ASP A 532 28.49 -15.33 2.31
CA ASP A 532 28.23 -14.48 3.49
C ASP A 532 29.54 -14.16 4.22
N ASP A 533 30.55 -13.58 3.55
CA ASP A 533 31.79 -13.24 4.25
C ASP A 533 32.49 -12.03 3.62
N TYR A 534 32.13 -10.83 4.09
CA TYR A 534 33.09 -9.75 4.34
C TYR A 534 32.58 -8.88 5.49
N PRO A 535 33.40 -8.58 6.51
CA PRO A 535 32.97 -7.82 7.67
C PRO A 535 32.47 -6.43 7.26
N ILE A 536 31.27 -6.10 7.73
CA ILE A 536 30.71 -4.75 7.72
C ILE A 536 31.75 -3.82 8.37
N PRO A 537 32.14 -2.69 7.76
CA PRO A 537 33.04 -1.75 8.42
C PRO A 537 32.41 -1.30 9.75
N PRO A 538 33.18 -1.25 10.85
CA PRO A 538 32.64 -0.92 12.15
C PRO A 538 31.98 0.47 12.10
N CYS A 539 30.75 0.52 12.61
CA CYS A 539 29.94 1.71 12.78
C CYS A 539 30.80 2.89 13.25
N THR A 540 30.91 3.94 12.45
CA THR A 540 31.42 5.22 12.94
C THR A 540 30.35 5.85 13.84
N GLY A 541 30.46 5.52 15.13
CA GLY A 541 30.05 6.29 16.29
C GLY A 541 28.61 6.78 16.33
N PHE A 542 27.75 6.11 17.08
CA PHE A 542 27.02 6.68 18.22
C PHE A 542 26.31 5.53 18.96
N SER A 543 26.25 5.64 20.29
CA SER A 543 25.67 4.71 21.27
C SER A 543 26.60 3.60 21.77
N LYS A 544 27.14 3.84 22.97
CA LYS A 544 27.63 2.83 23.91
C LYS A 544 26.47 1.95 24.39
N ASP A 545 26.85 0.83 24.99
CA ASP A 545 26.05 -0.07 25.82
C ASP A 545 25.31 -1.20 25.10
N TYR A 546 26.04 -2.28 24.76
CA TYR A 546 25.59 -3.64 25.03
C TYR A 546 26.80 -4.54 25.31
N SER A 547 26.81 -5.12 26.50
CA SER A 547 27.80 -6.06 27.01
C SER A 547 27.70 -7.41 26.29
N CYS A 548 28.71 -7.76 25.50
CA CYS A 548 28.92 -9.10 24.95
C CYS A 548 29.82 -9.91 25.90
N LEU A 549 29.29 -10.93 26.56
CA LEU A 549 30.09 -12.02 27.13
C LEU A 549 29.91 -13.28 26.26
N PRO A 550 30.99 -13.95 25.84
CA PRO A 550 30.89 -15.16 25.03
C PRO A 550 30.62 -16.39 25.90
N ASN A 551 29.63 -17.21 25.49
CA ASN A 551 29.41 -18.54 26.02
C ASN A 551 30.50 -19.49 25.48
N VAL A 552 31.17 -20.19 26.38
CA VAL A 552 32.23 -21.16 26.08
C VAL A 552 31.61 -22.54 25.86
N ASP A 553 32.05 -23.19 24.79
CA ASP A 553 31.74 -24.57 24.39
C ASP A 553 31.93 -25.60 25.51
N ASN A 554 31.10 -26.64 25.49
CA ASN A 554 31.49 -27.91 26.08
C ASN A 554 30.90 -29.09 25.29
N HIS A 555 31.75 -29.73 24.50
CA HIS A 555 31.60 -31.11 24.03
C HIS A 555 32.47 -32.00 24.92
N GLN A 556 31.90 -33.03 25.57
CA GLN A 556 32.37 -34.42 25.52
C GLN A 556 31.73 -35.33 26.60
N GLN A 557 31.31 -36.51 26.14
CA GLN A 557 31.41 -37.84 26.79
C GLN A 557 30.67 -38.08 28.12
N ASN A 558 29.48 -38.70 28.05
CA ASN A 558 29.27 -40.15 28.17
C ASN A 558 27.79 -40.50 27.97
#